data_AF-A0A6V7HXL2-F1
#
_entry.id   AF-A0A6V7HXL2-F1
#
_cell.length_a   1.000
_cell.length_b   1.000
_cell.length_c   1.000
_cell.angle_alpha   90.00
_cell.angle_beta   90.00
_cell.angle_gamma   90.00
#
_symmetry.space_group_name_H-M   'P 1'
#
loop_
_entity.id
_entity.type
_entity.pdbx_description
1 polymer ?
#
loop_
_entity_poly.entity_id
_entity_poly.type
_entity_poly.pdbx_seq_one_letter_code
_entity_poly.pdbx_strand_id
1 'polypeptide(L)'
;MPIEEEAPIDNDEVLTKFEKSPPMATYQLSIVVGTLEEKDTTDSVQPGKKNHVEFNAETSPLIVAAFESYTGVENPVSKLNTVFIPGYPLDRTLGSYYLF
;
A
#
# COMPACT_ATOMS: atom_id res chain seq x y z
N MET A 1 1.59 -8.56 -0.89
CA MET A 1 1.68 -9.88 -0.23
C MET A 1 2.13 -9.68 1.20
N PRO A 2 1.56 -10.39 2.18
CA PRO A 2 2.04 -10.39 3.56
C PRO A 2 3.51 -10.82 3.66
N ILE A 3 4.16 -10.41 4.75
CA ILE A 3 5.49 -10.89 5.12
C ILE A 3 5.36 -12.34 5.59
N GLU A 4 6.14 -13.23 4.99
CA GLU A 4 6.21 -14.65 5.33
C GLU A 4 7.29 -14.90 6.40
N GLU A 5 8.45 -14.24 6.27
CA GLU A 5 9.61 -14.45 7.13
C GLU A 5 10.50 -13.20 7.16
N GLU A 6 11.09 -12.91 8.33
CA GLU A 6 12.17 -11.93 8.47
C GLU A 6 13.37 -12.58 9.16
N ALA A 7 14.55 -12.45 8.55
CA ALA A 7 15.78 -13.04 9.08
C ALA A 7 16.93 -12.02 9.05
N PRO A 8 17.73 -11.88 10.13
CA PRO A 8 18.93 -11.06 10.09
C PRO A 8 19.99 -11.69 9.20
N ILE A 9 20.68 -10.90 8.37
CA ILE A 9 21.77 -11.39 7.51
C ILE A 9 23.13 -11.00 8.09
N ASP A 10 23.41 -9.71 8.25
CA ASP A 10 24.66 -9.15 8.79
C ASP A 10 24.49 -7.64 9.04
N ASN A 11 25.31 -7.03 9.92
CA ASN A 11 25.45 -5.56 10.11
C ASN A 11 24.15 -4.72 9.96
N ASP A 12 23.14 -5.02 10.79
CA ASP A 12 21.83 -4.34 10.81
C ASP A 12 20.96 -4.51 9.54
N GLU A 13 21.32 -5.41 8.62
CA GLU A 13 20.51 -5.78 7.46
C GLU A 13 19.52 -6.92 7.79
N VAL A 14 18.31 -6.79 7.24
CA VAL A 14 17.22 -7.76 7.40
C VAL A 14 16.77 -8.27 6.04
N LEU A 15 16.67 -9.60 5.91
CA LEU A 15 15.99 -10.26 4.81
C LEU A 15 14.50 -10.37 5.10
N THR A 16 13.68 -9.63 4.37
CA THR A 16 12.22 -9.78 4.40
C THR A 16 11.77 -10.63 3.21
N LYS A 17 11.19 -11.80 3.49
CA LYS A 17 10.57 -12.69 2.51
C LYS A 17 9.07 -12.47 2.51
N PHE A 18 8.48 -12.34 1.32
CA PHE A 18 7.05 -12.17 1.13
C PHE A 18 6.42 -13.45 0.58
N GLU A 19 5.15 -13.68 0.90
CA GLU A 19 4.37 -14.76 0.32
C GLU A 19 4.34 -14.66 -1.23
N LYS A 20 4.22 -15.81 -1.90
CA LYS A 20 4.15 -15.89 -3.36
C LYS A 20 2.88 -15.21 -3.90
N SER A 21 3.04 -14.27 -4.83
CA SER A 21 1.90 -13.59 -5.46
C SER A 21 1.10 -14.50 -6.40
N PRO A 22 -0.18 -14.17 -6.65
CA PRO A 22 -0.90 -14.68 -7.82
C PRO A 22 -0.18 -14.33 -9.13
N PRO A 23 -0.51 -15.00 -10.25
CA PRO A 23 -0.04 -14.59 -11.58
C PRO A 23 -0.44 -13.14 -11.87
N MET A 24 0.54 -12.28 -12.12
CA MET A 24 0.36 -10.86 -12.38
C MET A 24 1.36 -10.37 -13.41
N ALA A 25 1.03 -9.26 -14.09
CA ALA A 25 1.96 -8.64 -15.02
C ALA A 25 3.09 -7.93 -14.26
N THR A 26 4.30 -7.91 -14.84
CA THR A 26 5.50 -7.38 -14.17
C THR A 26 5.39 -5.90 -13.80
N TYR A 27 4.60 -5.10 -14.52
CA TYR A 27 4.39 -3.68 -14.21
C TYR A 27 3.57 -3.43 -12.93
N GLN A 28 2.95 -4.47 -12.36
CA GLN A 28 2.21 -4.39 -11.10
C GLN A 28 3.09 -4.75 -9.89
N LEU A 29 4.30 -5.29 -10.12
CA LEU A 29 5.23 -5.62 -9.05
C LEU A 29 5.68 -4.32 -8.37
N SER A 30 5.50 -4.26 -7.05
CA SER A 30 5.89 -3.11 -6.23
C SER A 30 6.49 -3.55 -4.91
N ILE A 31 7.56 -2.88 -4.51
CA ILE A 31 8.25 -3.05 -3.22
C ILE A 31 8.58 -1.64 -2.73
N VAL A 32 8.30 -1.37 -1.46
CA VAL A 32 8.62 -0.08 -0.83
C VAL A 32 9.50 -0.36 0.38
N VAL A 33 10.63 0.35 0.45
CA VAL A 33 11.55 0.31 1.59
C VAL A 33 11.71 1.73 2.10
N GLY A 34 11.43 1.94 3.39
CA GLY A 34 11.56 3.25 4.02
C GLY A 34 10.98 3.28 5.43
N THR A 35 11.28 4.35 6.15
CA THR A 35 10.70 4.60 7.47
C THR A 35 9.29 5.14 7.29
N LEU A 36 8.30 4.28 7.47
CA LEU A 36 6.88 4.62 7.37
C LEU A 36 6.18 4.36 8.71
N GLU A 37 5.23 5.21 9.06
CA GLU A 37 4.28 4.97 10.15
C GLU A 37 3.05 4.27 9.59
N GLU A 38 2.66 3.17 10.23
CA GLU A 38 1.40 2.48 9.95
C GLU A 38 0.29 3.08 10.82
N LYS A 39 -0.85 3.40 10.20
CA LYS A 39 -2.05 3.77 10.96
C LYS A 39 -2.84 2.53 11.41
N ASP A 40 -3.02 1.62 10.46
CA ASP A 40 -3.76 0.36 10.56
C ASP A 40 -3.05 -0.71 9.71
N THR A 41 -3.67 -1.87 9.52
CA THR A 41 -3.11 -2.93 8.67
C THR A 41 -2.97 -2.53 7.21
N THR A 42 -3.65 -1.49 6.72
CA THR A 42 -3.72 -1.16 5.29
C THR A 42 -2.98 0.11 4.88
N ASP A 43 -2.71 1.05 5.78
CA ASP A 43 -2.23 2.39 5.38
C ASP A 43 -0.87 2.74 6.00
N SER A 44 0.10 3.05 5.12
CA SER A 44 1.46 3.45 5.49
C SER A 44 1.79 4.85 4.98
N VAL A 45 2.29 5.72 5.87
CA VAL A 45 2.61 7.12 5.57
C VAL A 45 3.98 7.52 6.08
N GLN A 46 4.46 8.68 5.66
CA GLN A 46 5.64 9.27 6.28
C GLN A 46 5.43 9.62 7.75
N PRO A 47 6.51 9.61 8.55
CA PRO A 47 6.46 9.97 9.96
C PRO A 47 5.79 11.33 10.21
N GLY A 48 4.90 11.38 11.20
CA GLY A 48 4.16 12.59 11.55
C GLY A 48 3.00 12.95 10.61
N LYS A 49 2.64 12.08 9.66
CA LYS A 49 1.51 12.28 8.74
C LYS A 49 0.33 11.33 8.95
N LYS A 50 0.36 10.52 10.02
CA LYS A 50 -0.68 9.52 10.37
C LYS A 50 -2.11 10.07 10.43
N ASN A 51 -2.30 11.32 10.83
CA ASN A 51 -3.65 11.91 10.91
C ASN A 51 -4.27 12.18 9.52
N HIS A 52 -3.47 12.26 8.46
CA HIS A 52 -3.96 12.56 7.11
C HIS A 52 -4.59 11.35 6.39
N VAL A 53 -4.49 10.14 6.95
CA VAL A 53 -5.02 8.90 6.33
C VAL A 53 -6.24 8.32 7.01
N GLU A 54 -6.82 9.04 7.98
CA GLU A 54 -8.09 8.67 8.64
C GLU A 54 -9.21 8.38 7.64
N PHE A 55 -9.41 9.29 6.69
CA PHE A 55 -10.44 9.14 5.67
C PHE A 55 -10.21 7.91 4.77
N ASN A 56 -8.94 7.63 4.43
CA ASN A 56 -8.59 6.51 3.56
C ASN A 56 -8.82 5.18 4.28
N ALA A 57 -8.45 5.09 5.56
CA ALA A 57 -8.64 3.91 6.38
C ALA A 57 -10.12 3.54 6.54
N GLU A 58 -11.01 4.53 6.69
CA GLU A 58 -12.46 4.30 6.79
C GLU A 58 -13.10 3.97 5.43
N THR A 59 -12.67 4.64 4.36
CA THR A 59 -13.36 4.59 3.06
C THR A 59 -12.90 3.41 2.19
N SER A 60 -11.61 3.05 2.23
CA SER A 60 -11.06 2.01 1.36
C SER A 60 -11.74 0.64 1.52
N PRO A 61 -12.00 0.14 2.74
CA PRO A 61 -12.69 -1.14 2.91
C PRO A 61 -14.11 -1.13 2.32
N LEU A 62 -14.82 0.01 2.43
CA LEU A 62 -16.17 0.17 1.88
C LEU A 62 -16.16 0.15 0.35
N ILE A 63 -15.16 0.79 -0.27
CA ILE A 63 -14.98 0.79 -1.73
C ILE A 63 -14.68 -0.62 -2.23
N VAL A 64 -13.76 -1.34 -1.58
CA VAL A 64 -13.42 -2.73 -1.96
C VAL A 64 -14.67 -3.61 -1.87
N ALA A 65 -15.39 -3.58 -0.75
CA ALA A 65 -16.61 -4.37 -0.57
C ALA A 65 -17.70 -4.02 -1.60
N ALA A 66 -17.81 -2.74 -1.98
CA ALA A 66 -18.75 -2.30 -3.02
C ALA A 66 -18.36 -2.86 -4.40
N PHE A 67 -17.08 -2.87 -4.76
CA PHE A 67 -16.60 -3.46 -6.02
C PHE A 67 -16.78 -4.98 -6.05
N GLU A 68 -16.51 -5.67 -4.95
CA GLU A 68 -16.73 -7.12 -4.82
C GLU A 68 -18.21 -7.45 -5.01
N SER A 69 -19.10 -6.71 -4.33
CA SER A 69 -20.55 -6.85 -4.45
C SER A 69 -21.06 -6.55 -5.88
N TYR A 70 -20.52 -5.52 -6.51
CA TYR A 70 -20.93 -5.11 -7.86
C TYR A 70 -20.46 -6.09 -8.95
N THR A 71 -19.22 -6.57 -8.85
CA THR A 71 -18.62 -7.43 -9.88
C THR A 71 -18.87 -8.92 -9.64
N GLY A 72 -19.20 -9.31 -8.41
CA GLY A 72 -19.28 -10.70 -7.99
C GLY A 72 -17.93 -11.41 -7.92
N VAL A 73 -16.83 -10.65 -7.93
CA VAL A 73 -15.46 -11.16 -7.87
C VAL A 73 -14.81 -10.72 -6.56
N GLU A 74 -14.37 -11.69 -5.77
CA GLU A 74 -13.63 -11.43 -4.52
C GLU A 74 -12.21 -10.94 -4.82
N ASN A 75 -11.69 -10.09 -3.93
CA ASN A 75 -10.32 -9.63 -4.00
C ASN A 75 -9.35 -10.82 -3.81
N PRO A 76 -8.47 -11.13 -4.79
CA PRO A 76 -7.62 -12.32 -4.72
C PRO A 76 -6.46 -12.22 -3.72
N VAL A 77 -6.27 -11.07 -3.06
CA VAL A 77 -5.18 -10.85 -2.10
C VAL A 77 -5.72 -10.71 -0.67
N SER A 78 -4.99 -11.30 0.29
CA SER A 78 -5.32 -11.27 1.73
C SER A 78 -5.10 -9.91 2.40
N LYS A 79 -4.31 -9.03 1.76
CA LYS A 79 -3.94 -7.71 2.27
C LYS A 79 -3.82 -6.71 1.11
N LEU A 80 -4.44 -5.55 1.26
CA LEU A 80 -4.31 -4.42 0.34
C LEU A 80 -3.69 -3.24 1.10
N ASN A 81 -2.51 -2.79 0.67
CA ASN A 81 -1.80 -1.68 1.30
C ASN A 81 -1.86 -0.43 0.44
N THR A 82 -2.18 0.70 1.05
CA THR A 82 -2.04 2.05 0.48
C THR A 82 -0.80 2.70 1.06
N VAL A 83 0.12 3.13 0.20
CA VAL A 83 1.34 3.82 0.63
C VAL A 83 1.42 5.20 0.00
N PHE A 84 1.62 6.23 0.81
CA PHE A 84 1.73 7.61 0.36
C PHE A 84 3.21 7.98 0.16
N ILE A 85 3.64 8.08 -1.10
CA ILE A 85 5.02 8.38 -1.49
C ILE A 85 5.14 9.84 -1.93
N PRO A 86 5.91 10.71 -1.24
CA PRO A 86 6.05 12.09 -1.67
C PRO A 86 6.82 12.24 -2.97
N GLY A 87 6.40 13.23 -3.76
CA GLY A 87 7.03 13.50 -5.06
C GLY A 87 6.81 12.39 -6.09
N TYR A 88 5.91 11.43 -5.82
CA TYR A 88 5.57 10.39 -6.79
C TYR A 88 4.88 11.02 -8.00
N PRO A 89 5.46 10.92 -9.21
CA PRO A 89 5.10 11.80 -10.33
C PRO A 89 3.80 11.42 -11.05
N LEU A 90 3.05 10.42 -10.59
CA LEU A 90 1.76 10.05 -11.19
C LEU A 90 0.68 11.13 -11.04
N ASP A 91 0.87 12.11 -10.14
CA ASP A 91 -0.04 13.25 -9.97
C ASP A 91 -0.09 14.20 -11.19
N ARG A 92 0.82 14.04 -12.17
CA ARG A 92 0.83 14.88 -13.38
C ARG A 92 -0.33 14.62 -14.35
N THR A 93 -1.20 13.63 -14.12
CA THR A 93 -2.41 13.44 -14.92
C THR A 93 -3.70 13.92 -14.26
N LEU A 94 -3.72 14.26 -12.96
CA LEU A 94 -4.95 14.72 -12.29
C LEU A 94 -4.80 15.96 -11.36
N GLY A 95 -3.57 16.42 -11.03
CA GLY A 95 -3.35 17.45 -10.01
C GLY A 95 -2.66 18.76 -10.45
N SER A 96 -2.67 19.12 -11.73
CA SER A 96 -2.08 20.40 -12.19
C SER A 96 -2.96 21.64 -12.00
N TYR A 97 -4.07 21.54 -11.28
CA TYR A 97 -4.90 22.68 -10.90
C TYR A 97 -5.08 22.65 -9.39
N TYR A 98 -4.23 23.35 -8.64
CA TYR A 98 -4.57 24.15 -7.45
C TYR A 98 -3.26 24.76 -6.93
N LEU A 99 -2.86 25.86 -7.59
CA LEU A 99 -2.07 26.91 -6.97
C LEU A 99 -3.08 27.94 -6.46
N PHE A 100 -3.29 27.99 -5.13
CA PHE A 100 -3.55 29.22 -4.37
C PHE A 100 -3.14 28.98 -2.92
#